data_AF-A0A2V9YH50-F1
#
_entry.id   AF-A0A2V9YH50-F1
#
_cell.length_a   1.000
_cell.length_b   1.000
_cell.length_c   1.000
_cell.angle_alpha   90.00
_cell.angle_beta   90.00
_cell.angle_gamma   90.00
#
_symmetry.space_group_name_H-M   'P 1'
#
loop_
_entity.id
_entity.type
_entity.pdbx_description
1 polymer ?
#
loop_
_entity_poly.entity_id
_entity_poly.type
_entity_poly.pdbx_seq_one_letter_code
_entity_poly.pdbx_strand_id
1 'polypeptide(L)'
;ATALAKALDIQEAANRTVPQLIGDQLQNSGPFLLVLDNFEQVLPAATLVAEVLGACPSLKVLVTSRACLRIYGEQEFPVTPLAQNSAIELFVHRAMAVRPGFAMTSENAPAIREICSRLDGLPLAIELAAARTRVLSPSSMLDRLQSRLQLLTGGALDLP
;
A
#
# COMPACT_ATOMS: atom_id res chain seq x y z
N ALA A 1 -21.15 -6.89 5.09
CA ALA A 1 -22.42 -6.61 4.38
C ALA A 1 -22.86 -5.16 4.55
N THR A 2 -23.13 -4.70 5.78
CA THR A 2 -23.66 -3.34 6.06
C THR A 2 -22.81 -2.20 5.51
N ALA A 3 -21.48 -2.30 5.55
CA ALA A 3 -20.59 -1.28 4.98
C ALA A 3 -20.74 -1.13 3.45
N LEU A 4 -20.89 -2.25 2.73
CA LEU A 4 -21.14 -2.24 1.28
C LEU A 4 -22.52 -1.68 0.95
N ALA A 5 -23.54 -2.13 1.67
CA ALA A 5 -24.90 -1.62 1.50
C ALA A 5 -24.96 -0.11 1.70
N LYS A 6 -24.34 0.39 2.78
CA LYS A 6 -24.25 1.83 3.05
C LYS A 6 -23.47 2.58 1.96
N ALA A 7 -22.36 2.04 1.48
CA ALA A 7 -21.54 2.69 0.45
C ALA A 7 -22.27 2.78 -0.90
N LEU A 8 -23.17 1.85 -1.18
CA LEU A 8 -23.97 1.77 -2.41
C LEU A 8 -25.38 2.35 -2.25
N ASP A 9 -25.69 2.95 -1.09
CA ASP A 9 -27.01 3.48 -0.74
C ASP A 9 -28.14 2.45 -0.89
N ILE A 10 -27.84 1.19 -0.56
CA ILE A 10 -28.79 0.07 -0.61
C ILE A 10 -29.60 0.06 0.67
N GLN A 11 -30.93 0.14 0.51
CA GLN A 11 -31.86 -0.12 1.60
C GLN A 11 -32.13 -1.61 1.72
N GLU A 12 -31.99 -2.15 2.92
CA GLU A 12 -32.29 -3.56 3.20
C GLU A 12 -33.80 -3.80 3.01
N ALA A 13 -34.12 -4.80 2.19
CA ALA A 13 -35.50 -5.21 1.92
C ALA A 13 -35.77 -6.59 2.51
N ALA A 14 -36.98 -6.78 3.07
CA ALA A 14 -37.40 -8.09 3.55
C ALA A 14 -37.35 -9.11 2.39
N ASN A 15 -36.75 -10.28 2.66
CA ASN A 15 -36.57 -11.41 1.72
C ASN A 15 -35.48 -11.27 0.64
N ARG A 16 -34.60 -10.27 0.70
CA ARG A 16 -33.40 -10.23 -0.16
C ARG A 16 -32.13 -10.15 0.66
N THR A 17 -31.11 -10.88 0.22
CA THR A 17 -29.77 -10.77 0.78
C THR A 17 -29.05 -9.54 0.24
N VAL A 18 -28.10 -8.99 0.99
CA VAL A 18 -27.30 -7.84 0.54
C VAL A 18 -26.61 -8.08 -0.81
N PRO A 19 -26.00 -9.25 -1.10
CA PRO A 19 -25.46 -9.53 -2.43
C PRO A 19 -26.45 -9.41 -3.58
N GLN A 20 -27.68 -9.90 -3.38
CA GLN A 20 -28.75 -9.80 -4.39
C GLN A 20 -29.13 -8.35 -4.64
N LEU A 21 -29.32 -7.57 -3.57
CA LEU A 21 -29.64 -6.14 -3.69
C LEU A 21 -28.54 -5.36 -4.40
N ILE A 22 -27.27 -5.67 -4.12
CA ILE A 22 -26.12 -5.09 -4.84
C ILE A 22 -26.18 -5.48 -6.33
N GLY A 23 -26.43 -6.76 -6.61
CA GLY A 23 -26.54 -7.25 -7.98
C GLY A 23 -27.62 -6.53 -8.78
N ASP A 24 -28.84 -6.45 -8.23
CA ASP A 24 -29.99 -5.83 -8.89
C ASP A 24 -29.74 -4.33 -9.20
N GLN A 25 -29.14 -3.61 -8.26
CA GLN A 25 -28.85 -2.19 -8.43
C GLN A 25 -27.74 -1.95 -9.46
N LEU A 26 -26.67 -2.74 -9.42
CA LEU A 26 -25.51 -2.53 -10.28
C LEU A 26 -25.71 -3.09 -11.70
N GLN A 27 -26.57 -4.10 -11.88
CA GLN A 27 -26.80 -4.74 -13.19
C GLN A 27 -27.29 -3.75 -14.25
N ASN A 28 -28.09 -2.76 -13.87
CA ASN A 28 -28.63 -1.74 -14.79
C ASN A 28 -27.81 -0.44 -14.81
N SER A 29 -26.77 -0.33 -13.98
CA SER A 29 -25.97 0.89 -13.82
C SER A 29 -24.76 0.98 -14.76
N GLY A 30 -24.53 -0.03 -15.60
CA GLY A 30 -23.38 -0.12 -16.50
C GLY A 30 -22.13 -0.72 -15.82
N PRO A 31 -20.94 -0.60 -16.44
CA PRO A 31 -19.70 -1.12 -15.87
C PRO A 31 -19.39 -0.47 -14.52
N PHE A 32 -19.23 -1.29 -13.48
CA PHE A 32 -18.98 -0.82 -12.12
C PHE A 32 -17.68 -1.40 -11.57
N LEU A 33 -16.90 -0.59 -10.85
CA LEU A 33 -15.70 -1.00 -10.13
C LEU A 33 -15.88 -0.75 -8.63
N LEU A 34 -15.86 -1.83 -7.84
CA LEU A 34 -15.86 -1.76 -6.39
C LEU A 34 -14.42 -1.89 -5.88
N VAL A 35 -13.92 -0.87 -5.18
CA VAL A 35 -12.60 -0.90 -4.54
C VAL A 35 -12.76 -1.19 -3.06
N LEU A 36 -12.11 -2.26 -2.59
CA LEU A 36 -12.08 -2.66 -1.20
C LEU A 36 -10.66 -2.48 -0.66
N ASP A 37 -10.48 -1.52 0.23
CA ASP A 37 -9.16 -1.18 0.77
C ASP A 37 -8.90 -1.89 2.11
N ASN A 38 -7.66 -2.32 2.34
CA ASN A 38 -7.18 -2.89 3.61
C ASN A 38 -8.00 -4.11 4.08
N PHE A 39 -8.33 -5.01 3.15
CA PHE A 39 -9.26 -6.12 3.37
C PHE A 39 -8.73 -7.20 4.32
N GLU A 40 -7.43 -7.21 4.63
CA GLU A 40 -6.85 -8.13 5.60
C GLU A 40 -7.49 -8.03 7.00
N GLN A 41 -8.10 -6.88 7.31
CA GLN A 41 -8.80 -6.63 8.58
C GLN A 41 -10.13 -7.41 8.66
N VAL A 42 -10.67 -7.85 7.53
CA VAL A 42 -12.00 -8.46 7.41
C VAL A 42 -12.01 -9.69 6.50
N LEU A 43 -10.91 -10.45 6.46
CA LEU A 43 -10.78 -11.66 5.62
C LEU A 43 -11.97 -12.64 5.68
N PRO A 44 -12.65 -12.89 6.83
CA PRO A 44 -13.83 -13.74 6.86
C PRO A 44 -14.99 -13.27 5.95
N ALA A 45 -14.99 -12.00 5.52
CA ALA A 45 -15.96 -11.46 4.58
C ALA A 45 -15.64 -11.76 3.10
N ALA A 46 -14.57 -12.51 2.79
CA ALA A 46 -14.21 -12.84 1.41
C ALA A 46 -15.33 -13.59 0.66
N THR A 47 -16.08 -14.45 1.35
CA THR A 47 -17.22 -15.18 0.74
C THR A 47 -18.32 -14.22 0.25
N LEU A 48 -18.56 -13.13 0.97
CA LEU A 48 -19.51 -12.09 0.56
C LEU A 48 -19.09 -11.44 -0.77
N VAL A 49 -17.78 -11.24 -0.99
CA VAL A 49 -17.28 -10.70 -2.27
C VAL A 49 -17.58 -11.66 -3.42
N ALA A 50 -17.39 -12.96 -3.21
CA ALA A 50 -17.74 -13.98 -4.19
C ALA A 50 -19.25 -14.03 -4.48
N GLU A 51 -20.09 -13.92 -3.45
CA GLU A 51 -21.55 -13.87 -3.60
C GLU A 51 -22.00 -12.65 -4.42
N VAL A 52 -21.41 -11.47 -4.16
CA VAL A 52 -21.72 -10.23 -4.90
C VAL A 52 -21.28 -10.33 -6.36
N LEU A 53 -20.09 -10.86 -6.63
CA LEU A 53 -19.59 -11.11 -8.00
C LEU A 53 -20.49 -12.11 -8.75
N GLY A 54 -21.02 -13.12 -8.07
CA GLY A 54 -21.98 -14.07 -8.64
C GLY A 54 -23.33 -13.42 -8.98
N ALA A 55 -23.79 -12.48 -8.15
CA ALA A 55 -25.02 -11.74 -8.39
C ALA A 55 -24.89 -10.65 -9.48
N CYS A 56 -23.68 -10.17 -9.76
CA CYS A 56 -23.42 -9.11 -10.73
C CYS A 56 -22.24 -9.44 -11.66
N PRO A 57 -22.46 -10.13 -12.79
CA PRO A 57 -21.37 -10.53 -13.69
C PRO A 57 -20.60 -9.37 -14.35
N SER A 58 -21.20 -8.17 -14.44
CA SER A 58 -20.57 -6.96 -14.98
C SER A 58 -19.69 -6.24 -13.95
N LEU A 59 -19.77 -6.59 -12.67
CA LEU A 59 -18.99 -5.97 -11.61
C LEU A 59 -17.52 -6.39 -11.68
N LYS A 60 -16.63 -5.42 -11.51
CA LYS A 60 -15.22 -5.66 -11.21
C LYS A 60 -14.95 -5.27 -9.77
N VAL A 61 -14.12 -6.05 -9.09
CA VAL A 61 -13.69 -5.77 -7.71
C VAL A 61 -12.17 -5.67 -7.71
N LEU A 62 -11.65 -4.57 -7.18
CA LEU A 62 -10.23 -4.39 -6.87
C LEU A 62 -10.08 -4.42 -5.36
N VAL A 63 -9.25 -5.32 -4.85
CA VAL A 63 -9.02 -5.46 -3.41
C VAL A 63 -7.57 -5.18 -3.11
N THR A 64 -7.31 -4.28 -2.15
CA THR A 64 -5.99 -4.16 -1.52
C THR A 64 -6.00 -4.98 -0.23
N SER A 65 -4.98 -5.81 -0.04
CA SER A 65 -4.87 -6.67 1.12
C SER A 65 -3.44 -7.16 1.32
N ARG A 66 -3.06 -7.48 2.56
CA ARG A 66 -1.82 -8.21 2.88
C ARG A 66 -1.95 -9.74 2.83
N ALA A 67 -3.16 -10.24 2.57
CA ALA A 67 -3.45 -11.66 2.43
C ALA A 67 -4.46 -11.90 1.31
N CYS A 68 -4.30 -12.99 0.56
CA CYS A 68 -5.23 -13.38 -0.48
C CYS A 68 -6.62 -13.68 0.11
N LEU A 69 -7.67 -13.39 -0.66
CA LEU A 69 -9.05 -13.67 -0.29
C LEU A 69 -9.37 -15.16 -0.41
N ARG A 70 -8.61 -15.90 -1.24
CA ARG A 70 -8.75 -17.33 -1.53
C ARG A 70 -10.14 -17.68 -2.09
N ILE A 71 -10.62 -16.85 -3.00
CA ILE A 71 -11.89 -17.07 -3.70
C ILE A 71 -11.65 -17.46 -5.16
N TYR A 72 -12.63 -18.13 -5.77
CA TYR A 72 -12.54 -18.50 -7.18
C TYR A 72 -12.42 -17.26 -8.09
N GLY A 73 -11.52 -17.33 -9.07
CA GLY A 73 -11.30 -16.24 -10.02
C GLY A 73 -10.48 -15.07 -9.48
N GLU A 74 -9.95 -15.15 -8.26
CA GLU A 74 -8.99 -14.17 -7.72
C GLU A 74 -7.75 -14.09 -8.62
N GLN A 75 -7.30 -12.86 -8.89
CA GLN A 75 -6.06 -12.57 -9.62
C GLN A 75 -5.20 -11.66 -8.76
N GLU A 76 -4.04 -12.15 -8.35
CA GLU A 76 -3.11 -11.41 -7.51
C GLU A 76 -2.24 -10.49 -8.36
N PHE A 77 -2.13 -9.23 -7.94
CA PHE A 77 -1.21 -8.28 -8.51
C PHE A 77 -0.17 -7.87 -7.44
N PRO A 78 1.03 -8.48 -7.44
CA PRO A 78 2.05 -8.14 -6.47
C PRO A 78 2.55 -6.71 -6.70
N VAL A 79 2.43 -5.86 -5.69
CA VAL A 79 2.98 -4.50 -5.73
C VAL A 79 4.44 -4.56 -5.29
N THR A 80 5.35 -4.51 -6.26
CA THR A 80 6.78 -4.55 -5.99
C THR A 80 7.29 -3.22 -5.42
N PRO A 81 8.37 -3.21 -4.62
CA PRO A 81 9.06 -2.00 -4.24
C PRO A 81 9.51 -1.17 -5.45
N LEU A 82 9.84 0.11 -5.22
CA LEU A 82 10.30 0.99 -6.29
C LEU A 82 11.67 0.55 -6.81
N ALA A 83 11.81 0.58 -8.13
CA ALA A 83 13.13 0.50 -8.76
C ALA A 83 14.02 1.65 -8.27
N GLN A 84 15.34 1.42 -8.23
CA GLN A 84 16.31 2.34 -7.65
C GLN A 84 16.17 3.79 -8.16
N ASN A 85 15.94 3.98 -9.47
CA ASN A 85 15.80 5.32 -10.05
C ASN A 85 14.52 6.02 -9.56
N SER A 86 13.39 5.31 -9.52
CA SER A 86 12.11 5.84 -9.01
C SER A 86 12.17 6.10 -7.49
N ALA A 87 12.91 5.29 -6.75
CA ALA A 87 13.17 5.51 -5.33
C ALA A 87 13.97 6.80 -5.08
N ILE A 88 15.02 7.05 -5.88
CA ILE A 88 15.80 8.29 -5.84
C ILE A 88 14.93 9.49 -6.23
N GLU A 89 14.14 9.37 -7.30
CA GLU A 89 13.22 10.41 -7.74
C GLU A 89 12.22 10.78 -6.63
N LEU A 90 11.61 9.79 -5.99
CA LEU A 90 10.72 9.98 -4.84
C LEU A 90 11.45 10.68 -3.69
N PHE A 91 12.66 10.25 -3.34
CA PHE A 91 13.45 10.87 -2.27
C PHE A 91 13.67 12.35 -2.55
N VAL A 92 14.14 12.71 -3.75
CA VAL A 92 14.44 14.09 -4.14
C VAL A 92 13.17 14.93 -4.12
N HIS A 93 12.09 14.42 -4.72
CA HIS A 93 10.80 15.11 -4.74
C HIS A 93 10.28 15.41 -3.33
N ARG A 94 10.35 14.42 -2.41
CA ARG A 94 9.93 14.59 -1.02
C ARG A 94 10.86 15.49 -0.22
N ALA A 95 12.16 15.44 -0.46
CA ALA A 95 13.14 16.31 0.19
C ALA A 95 12.93 17.79 -0.21
N MET A 96 12.66 18.07 -1.49
CA MET A 96 12.31 19.40 -1.98
C MET A 96 11.06 19.97 -1.31
N ALA A 97 10.04 19.14 -1.08
CA ALA A 97 8.81 19.55 -0.43
C ALA A 97 9.00 20.00 1.03
N VAL A 98 9.99 19.45 1.75
CA VAL A 98 10.25 19.80 3.16
C VAL A 98 11.39 20.80 3.37
N ARG A 99 12.28 20.94 2.38
CA ARG A 99 13.43 21.85 2.37
C ARG A 99 13.51 22.54 0.99
N PRO A 100 12.91 23.73 0.85
CA PRO A 100 13.05 24.53 -0.37
C PRO A 100 14.51 24.75 -0.73
N GLY A 101 14.87 24.53 -2.00
CA GLY A 101 16.26 24.60 -2.46
C GLY A 101 17.09 23.33 -2.26
N PHE A 102 16.50 22.24 -1.74
CA PHE A 102 17.14 20.94 -1.85
C PHE A 102 17.32 20.57 -3.32
N ALA A 103 18.52 20.15 -3.69
CA ALA A 103 18.83 19.65 -5.02
C ALA A 103 19.74 18.43 -4.90
N MET A 104 19.58 17.47 -5.81
CA MET A 104 20.52 16.38 -5.95
C MET A 104 21.78 16.90 -6.63
N THR A 105 22.93 16.70 -5.99
CA THR A 105 24.24 17.12 -6.47
C THR A 105 25.15 15.89 -6.61
N SER A 106 26.25 16.02 -7.34
CA SER A 106 27.25 14.94 -7.45
C SER A 106 27.80 14.50 -6.09
N GLU A 107 27.81 15.39 -5.09
CA GLU A 107 28.28 15.10 -3.73
C GLU A 107 27.27 14.27 -2.93
N ASN A 108 25.98 14.60 -2.99
CA ASN A 108 24.96 13.91 -2.18
C ASN A 108 24.33 12.69 -2.88
N ALA A 109 24.49 12.58 -4.21
CA ALA A 109 23.90 11.51 -5.01
C ALA A 109 24.29 10.09 -4.56
N PRO A 110 25.57 9.79 -4.22
CA PRO A 110 25.94 8.47 -3.72
C PRO A 110 25.24 8.12 -2.40
N ALA A 111 25.13 9.08 -1.48
CA ALA A 111 24.45 8.87 -0.20
C ALA A 111 22.95 8.63 -0.37
N ILE A 112 22.29 9.40 -1.24
CA ILE A 112 20.86 9.22 -1.54
C ILE A 112 20.60 7.85 -2.16
N ARG A 113 21.44 7.41 -3.11
CA ARG A 113 21.34 6.09 -3.73
C ARG A 113 21.43 4.98 -2.69
N GLU A 114 22.42 5.04 -1.82
CA GLU A 114 22.64 4.03 -0.77
C GLU A 114 21.49 4.03 0.25
N ILE A 115 20.98 5.21 0.65
CA ILE A 115 19.79 5.31 1.50
C ILE A 115 18.61 4.60 0.84
N CYS A 116 18.28 4.91 -0.41
CA CYS A 116 17.16 4.28 -1.11
C CYS A 116 17.33 2.75 -1.22
N SER A 117 18.55 2.27 -1.43
CA SER A 117 18.84 0.83 -1.46
C SER A 117 18.66 0.17 -0.08
N ARG A 118 19.09 0.83 1.00
CA ARG A 118 18.94 0.32 2.38
C ARG A 118 17.52 0.35 2.91
N LEU A 119 16.67 1.17 2.29
CA LEU A 119 15.24 1.23 2.59
C LEU A 119 14.43 0.29 1.67
N ASP A 120 15.10 -0.64 0.99
CA ASP A 120 14.53 -1.69 0.15
C ASP A 120 13.57 -1.19 -0.95
N GLY A 121 13.73 0.07 -1.39
CA GLY A 121 12.80 0.68 -2.33
C GLY A 121 11.39 0.92 -1.77
N LEU A 122 11.17 0.80 -0.45
CA LEU A 122 9.87 0.97 0.19
C LEU A 122 9.47 2.45 0.17
N PRO A 123 8.39 2.85 -0.54
CA PRO A 123 8.03 4.25 -0.72
C PRO A 123 7.93 5.01 0.60
N LEU A 124 7.14 4.51 1.56
CA LEU A 124 6.91 5.19 2.84
C LEU A 124 8.22 5.40 3.63
N ALA A 125 9.11 4.41 3.63
CA ALA A 125 10.40 4.52 4.31
C ALA A 125 11.26 5.62 3.67
N ILE A 126 11.27 5.69 2.34
CA ILE A 126 11.95 6.74 1.57
C ILE A 126 11.36 8.12 1.86
N GLU A 127 10.03 8.26 1.91
CA GLU A 127 9.39 9.54 2.23
C GLU A 127 9.76 10.02 3.64
N LEU A 128 9.74 9.10 4.62
CA LEU A 128 10.11 9.39 6.01
C LEU A 128 11.59 9.77 6.13
N ALA A 129 12.47 9.14 5.37
CA ALA A 129 13.89 9.50 5.30
C ALA A 129 14.07 10.88 4.65
N ALA A 130 13.46 11.12 3.49
CA ALA A 130 13.50 12.40 2.79
C ALA A 130 12.98 13.56 3.66
N ALA A 131 11.95 13.34 4.48
CA ALA A 131 11.45 14.32 5.43
C ALA A 131 12.51 14.78 6.46
N ARG A 132 13.51 13.93 6.77
CA ARG A 132 14.61 14.27 7.70
C ARG A 132 15.66 15.21 7.10
N THR A 133 15.62 15.49 5.80
CA THR A 133 16.56 16.41 5.13
C THR A 133 16.49 17.86 5.62
N ARG A 134 15.41 18.21 6.34
CA ARG A 134 15.28 19.49 7.06
C ARG A 134 16.32 19.66 8.17
N VAL A 135 16.77 18.56 8.77
CA VAL A 135 17.65 18.58 9.96
C VAL A 135 18.91 17.73 9.81
N LEU A 136 18.98 16.86 8.80
CA LEU A 136 20.14 16.00 8.52
C LEU A 136 20.53 16.08 7.05
N SER A 137 21.83 16.09 6.77
CA SER A 137 22.32 15.86 5.41
C SER A 137 22.12 14.39 5.00
N PRO A 138 22.03 14.08 3.69
CA PRO A 138 21.97 12.69 3.23
C PRO A 138 23.14 11.84 3.76
N SER A 139 24.37 12.35 3.75
CA SER A 139 25.53 11.61 4.28
C SER A 139 25.40 11.29 5.77
N SER A 140 25.02 12.28 6.61
CA SER A 140 24.80 12.04 8.04
C SER A 140 23.62 11.12 8.34
N MET A 141 22.61 11.09 7.45
CA MET A 141 21.51 10.13 7.56
C MET A 141 21.97 8.71 7.26
N LEU A 142 22.81 8.53 6.24
CA LEU A 142 23.39 7.25 5.87
C LEU A 142 24.25 6.67 7.01
N ASP A 143 25.11 7.48 7.62
CA ASP A 143 25.95 7.05 8.77
C ASP A 143 25.09 6.55 9.95
N ARG A 144 23.94 7.20 10.18
CA ARG A 144 22.99 6.79 11.23
C ARG A 144 22.24 5.50 10.90
N LEU A 145 21.95 5.25 9.62
CA LEU A 145 21.35 3.99 9.18
C LEU A 145 22.35 2.84 9.31
N GLN A 146 23.62 3.07 9.02
CA GLN A 146 24.69 2.08 9.19
C GLN A 146 24.88 1.67 10.66
N SER A 147 24.95 2.65 11.57
CA SER A 147 25.14 2.39 13.01
C SER A 147 23.96 1.65 13.66
N ARG A 148 22.71 1.95 13.26
CA ARG A 148 21.53 1.24 13.80
C ARG A 148 21.41 -0.19 13.30
N LEU A 149 21.81 -0.48 12.07
CA LEU A 149 21.83 -1.85 11.55
C LEU A 149 22.95 -2.68 12.16
N GLN A 150 24.13 -2.09 12.41
CA GLN A 150 25.21 -2.76 13.14
C GLN A 150 24.80 -3.15 14.57
N LEU A 151 23.95 -2.35 15.22
CA LEU A 151 23.37 -2.67 16.52
C LEU A 151 22.31 -3.79 16.47
N LEU A 152 21.71 -4.05 15.31
CA LEU A 152 20.75 -5.16 15.11
C LEU A 152 21.45 -6.45 14.65
N THR A 153 22.65 -6.37 14.08
CA THR A 153 23.44 -7.54 13.66
C THR A 153 24.39 -8.06 14.74
N GLY A 154 24.36 -7.50 15.95
CA GLY A 154 25.21 -7.90 17.07
C GLY A 154 24.40 -8.27 18.31
N GLY A 155 23.72 -9.42 18.30
CA GLY A 155 23.10 -10.00 19.49
C GLY A 155 22.97 -11.51 19.38
N ALA A 156 23.63 -12.25 20.28
CA ALA A 156 23.37 -13.67 20.46
C ALA A 156 22.00 -13.84 21.15
N LEU A 157 21.21 -14.82 20.70
CA LEU A 157 19.86 -15.11 21.22
C LEU A 157 19.88 -15.83 22.59
N ASP A 158 21.08 -16.11 23.11
CA ASP A 158 21.34 -17.07 24.18
C ASP A 158 22.50 -16.66 25.11
N LEU A 159 22.77 -15.37 25.24
CA LEU A 159 23.53 -14.89 26.41
C LEU A 159 22.66 -15.03 27.67
N PRO A 160 23.17 -15.60 28.78
CA PRO A 160 22.39 -15.94 29.97
C PRO A 160 21.72 -14.74 30.63
#